data_AF-A0A2I0L8N5-F1
#
_entry.id   AF-A0A2I0L8N5-F1
#
_cell.length_a   1.000
_cell.length_b   1.000
_cell.length_c   1.000
_cell.angle_alpha   90.00
_cell.angle_beta   90.00
_cell.angle_gamma   90.00
#
_symmetry.space_group_name_H-M   'P 1'
#
loop_
_entity.id
_entity.type
_entity.pdbx_description
1 polymer ?
#
loop_
_entity_poly.entity_id
_entity_poly.type
_entity_poly.pdbx_seq_one_letter_code
_entity_poly.pdbx_strand_id
1 'polypeptide(L)' 'MGKRRYTKFYGTSERAALNLVHDALKHYKRWEEEIEKWQAPILNDENLPEWYKFTLFNELYFLVAGGTVWI' A
#
# COMPACT_ATOMS: atom_id res chain seq x y z
N MET A 1 -7.62 -23.94 -6.31
CA MET A 1 -6.51 -22.97 -6.24
C MET A 1 -7.12 -21.60 -5.99
N GLY A 2 -6.86 -21.01 -4.82
CA GLY A 2 -7.49 -19.75 -4.40
C GLY A 2 -7.04 -18.58 -5.29
N LYS A 3 -7.99 -17.78 -5.79
CA LYS A 3 -7.66 -16.60 -6.61
C LYS A 3 -7.28 -15.46 -5.68
N ARG A 4 -6.14 -14.81 -5.91
CA ARG A 4 -5.70 -13.65 -5.11
C ARG A 4 -6.76 -12.54 -5.11
N ARG A 5 -6.93 -11.83 -3.99
CA ARG A 5 -7.99 -10.82 -3.78
C ARG A 5 -8.10 -9.77 -4.90
N TYR A 6 -6.97 -9.30 -5.45
CA TYR A 6 -6.98 -8.28 -6.51
C TYR A 6 -7.66 -8.74 -7.81
N THR A 7 -7.75 -10.06 -8.04
CA THR A 7 -8.43 -10.62 -9.21
C THR A 7 -9.95 -10.39 -9.18
N LYS A 8 -10.53 -10.00 -8.03
CA LYS A 8 -11.92 -9.53 -7.95
C LYS A 8 -12.15 -8.21 -8.66
N PHE A 9 -11.11 -7.39 -8.80
CA PHE A 9 -11.19 -6.06 -9.42
C PHE A 9 -10.70 -6.08 -10.88
N TYR A 10 -9.63 -6.83 -11.15
CA TYR A 10 -8.97 -6.85 -12.46
C TYR A 10 -9.20 -8.13 -13.27
N GLY A 11 -9.82 -9.15 -12.67
CA GLY A 11 -9.97 -10.47 -13.29
C GLY A 11 -8.67 -11.28 -13.31
N THR A 12 -8.66 -12.34 -14.11
CA THR A 12 -7.52 -13.25 -14.28
C THR A 12 -7.03 -13.34 -15.73
N SER A 13 -7.45 -12.41 -16.59
CA SER A 13 -7.03 -12.39 -18.00
C SER A 13 -5.65 -11.76 -18.15
N GLU A 14 -4.96 -12.01 -19.26
CA GLU A 14 -3.66 -11.37 -19.56
C GLU A 14 -3.74 -9.83 -19.60
N ARG A 15 -4.93 -9.28 -19.91
CA ARG A 15 -5.21 -7.83 -19.89
C ARG A 15 -5.35 -7.27 -18.47
N ALA A 16 -5.49 -8.10 -17.44
CA ALA A 16 -5.57 -7.66 -16.06
C ALA A 16 -4.31 -6.88 -15.64
N ALA A 17 -3.13 -7.31 -16.11
CA ALA A 17 -1.87 -6.61 -15.84
C ALA A 17 -1.84 -5.21 -16.49
N LEU A 18 -2.32 -5.08 -17.72
CA LEU A 18 -2.40 -3.79 -18.42
C LEU A 18 -3.33 -2.81 -17.70
N ASN A 19 -4.50 -3.29 -17.29
CA ASN A 19 -5.47 -2.47 -16.56
C ASN A 19 -4.92 -2.04 -15.19
N LEU A 20 -4.22 -2.94 -14.49
CA LEU A 20 -3.59 -2.64 -13.20
C LEU A 20 -2.52 -1.54 -13.34
N VAL A 21 -1.63 -1.65 -14.33
CA VAL A 21 -0.59 -0.63 -14.57
C VAL A 21 -1.23 0.69 -15.00
N HIS A 22 -2.22 0.65 -15.87
CA HIS A 22 -2.94 1.85 -16.31
C HIS A 22 -3.59 2.59 -15.13
N ASP A 23 -4.29 1.88 -14.25
CA ASP A 23 -4.90 2.46 -13.06
C ASP A 23 -3.85 3.02 -12.10
N ALA A 24 -2.73 2.31 -11.92
CA ALA A 24 -1.64 2.80 -11.09
C ALA A 24 -1.07 4.13 -11.62
N LEU A 25 -0.77 4.20 -12.91
CA LEU A 25 -0.25 5.42 -13.53
C LEU A 25 -1.27 6.57 -13.55
N LYS A 26 -2.57 6.26 -13.54
CA LYS A 26 -3.63 7.26 -13.49
C LYS A 26 -3.89 7.79 -12.08
N HIS A 27 -3.74 6.95 -11.06
CA HIS A 27 -4.17 7.25 -9.70
C HIS A 27 -3.04 7.41 -8.69
N TYR A 28 -1.77 7.21 -9.07
CA TYR A 28 -0.63 7.27 -8.14
C TYR A 28 -0.62 8.55 -7.29
N LYS A 29 -0.86 9.73 -7.89
CA LYS A 29 -0.86 11.01 -7.14
C LYS A 29 -1.88 11.02 -6.01
N ARG A 30 -3.09 10.50 -6.28
CA ARG A 30 -4.13 10.40 -5.25
C ARG A 30 -3.70 9.44 -4.14
N TRP A 31 -3.07 8.33 -4.50
CA TRP A 31 -2.57 7.38 -3.52
C TRP A 31 -1.41 7.94 -2.70
N GLU A 32 -0.52 8.72 -3.30
CA GLU A 32 0.53 9.47 -2.59
C GLU A 32 -0.10 10.44 -1.58
N GLU A 33 -1.09 11.23 -1.99
CA GLU A 33 -1.81 12.12 -1.06
C GLU A 33 -2.52 11.37 0.07
N GLU A 34 -3.15 10.22 -0.22
CA GLU A 34 -3.77 9.38 0.81
C GLU A 34 -2.69 8.80 1.75
N ILE A 35 -1.51 8.46 1.22
CA ILE A 35 -0.34 8.01 2.00
C ILE A 35 0.14 9.11 2.95
N GLU A 36 0.39 10.30 2.42
CA GLU A 36 0.82 11.45 3.21
C GLU A 36 -0.19 11.81 4.29
N LYS A 37 -1.50 11.79 3.95
CA LYS A 37 -2.57 12.10 4.90
C LYS A 37 -2.61 11.14 6.09
N TRP A 38 -2.35 9.84 5.90
CA TRP A 38 -2.34 8.91 7.04
C TRP A 38 -1.06 9.00 7.86
N GLN A 39 0.08 9.34 7.24
CA GLN A 39 1.36 9.49 7.95
C GLN A 39 1.46 10.82 8.72
N ALA A 40 0.85 11.88 8.19
CA ALA A 40 0.96 13.25 8.69
C ALA A 40 0.69 13.41 10.20
N PRO A 41 -0.33 12.78 10.82
CA PRO A 41 -0.58 12.92 12.24
C PRO A 41 0.57 12.43 13.12
N ILE A 42 1.31 11.41 12.67
CA ILE A 42 2.45 10.85 13.42
C ILE A 42 3.75 11.59 13.07
N LEU A 43 3.93 11.94 11.79
CA LEU A 43 5.12 12.68 11.34
C LEU A 43 5.18 14.09 11.95
N ASN A 44 4.04 14.76 12.07
CA ASN A 44 3.96 16.13 12.57
C ASN A 44 3.88 16.22 14.11
N ASP A 45 3.85 15.08 14.82
CA ASP A 45 3.88 15.09 16.28
C ASP A 45 5.31 15.36 16.78
N GLU A 46 5.54 16.55 17.33
CA GLU A 46 6.83 16.95 17.90
C GLU A 46 7.13 16.25 19.24
N ASN A 47 6.13 15.63 19.88
CA ASN A 47 6.34 14.86 21.11
C ASN A 47 6.93 13.48 20.85
N LEU A 48 6.92 13.02 19.58
CA LEU A 48 7.47 11.74 19.19
C LEU A 48 8.92 11.90 18.70
N PRO A 49 9.88 11.11 19.25
CA PRO A 49 11.24 11.09 18.73
C PRO A 49 11.30 10.63 17.27
N GLU A 50 12.23 11.19 16.50
CA GLU A 50 12.36 10.88 15.07
C GLU A 50 12.66 9.40 14.78
N TRP A 51 13.49 8.78 15.63
CA TRP A 51 13.81 7.35 15.51
C TRP A 51 12.57 6.46 15.70
N TYR A 52 11.60 6.91 16.51
CA TYR A 52 10.37 6.17 16.78
C TYR A 52 9.46 6.20 15.55
N LYS A 53 9.30 7.37 14.92
CA LYS A 53 8.52 7.53 13.68
C LYS A 53 9.07 6.63 12.57
N PHE A 54 10.40 6.64 12.38
CA PHE A 54 11.09 5.81 11.38
C PHE A 54 10.87 4.31 11.61
N THR A 55 11.06 3.86 12.86
CA THR A 55 10.90 2.45 13.21
C THR A 55 9.45 2.00 13.02
N LEU A 56 8.49 2.81 13.50
CA LEU A 56 7.07 2.49 13.43
C LEU A 56 6.61 2.23 11.99
N PHE A 57 7.00 3.07 11.03
CA PHE A 57 6.59 2.88 9.64
C PHE A 57 7.34 1.75 8.93
N ASN A 58 8.63 1.56 9.21
CA ASN A 58 9.42 0.51 8.56
C ASN A 58 8.98 -0.90 8.98
N GLU A 59 8.59 -1.09 10.24
CA GLU A 59 8.11 -2.38 10.74
C GLU A 59 6.77 -2.80 10.10
N LEU A 60 5.99 -1.86 9.54
CA LEU A 60 4.75 -2.19 8.80
C LEU A 60 5.02 -3.06 7.56
N TYR A 61 6.26 -3.12 7.07
CA TYR A 61 6.65 -4.04 5.99
C TYR A 61 6.25 -5.49 6.30
N PHE A 62 6.29 -5.90 7.57
CA PHE A 62 5.92 -7.25 7.98
C PHE A 62 4.47 -7.62 7.59
N LEU A 63 3.55 -6.65 7.59
CA LEU A 63 2.13 -6.87 7.21
C LEU A 63 1.97 -7.30 5.76
N VAL A 64 2.91 -6.92 4.89
CA VAL A 64 2.88 -7.23 3.44
C VAL A 64 3.80 -8.40 3.11
N ALA A 65 4.96 -8.49 3.78
CA ALA A 65 6.01 -9.44 3.46
C ALA A 65 5.95 -10.76 4.24
N GLY A 66 5.23 -10.81 5.38
CA GLY A 66 5.15 -11.96 6.28
C GLY A 66 4.35 -13.17 5.75
N GLY A 67 4.24 -13.36 4.44
CA GLY A 67 3.48 -14.46 3.85
C GLY A 67 1.98 -14.21 3.72
N THR A 68 1.57 -12.95 3.59
CA THR A 68 0.17 -12.54 3.41
C THR A 68 -0.38 -13.04 2.07
N VAL A 69 -0.79 -14.31 2.01
CA VAL A 69 -1.57 -14.87 0.91
C VAL A 69 -3.02 -14.44 1.12
N TRP A 70 -3.39 -13.29 0.55
CA TRP A 70 -4.77 -12.84 0.59
C TRP A 70 -5.58 -13.50 -0.55
N ILE A 71 -6.20 -14.63 -0.23
CA ILE A 71 -7.13 -15.39 -1.09
C ILE A 71 -8.51 -14.71 -1.12
#